data_AF-A0A8J7ND95-F1
#
_entry.id   AF-A0A8J7ND95-F1
#
_cell.length_a   1.000
_cell.length_b   1.000
_cell.length_c   1.000
_cell.angle_alpha   90.00
_cell.angle_beta   90.00
_cell.angle_gamma   90.00
#
_symmetry.space_group_name_H-M   'P 1'
#
loop_
_entity.id
_entity.type
_entity.pdbx_description
1 polymer ?
#
loop_
_entity_poly.entity_id
_entity_poly.type
_entity_poly.pdbx_seq_one_letter_code
_entity_poly.pdbx_strand_id
1 'polypeptide(L)'
;MEIINIYLKPGEGDTGVGILKGLGVTHYSLVASSTCDLITIERPLEKTDKILDSFQEEFKFSPEENRFLIIQSVDVILPREEEIEKRTEEISSRESIIQFAQENCESDRKYLLLLFFSAVVATLGLLADNTAVVVGAMIIAPAFGPLAGLSV
;
A
#
# COMPACT_ATOMS: atom_id res chain seq x y z
N MET A 1 -1.42 7.80 -5.79
CA MET A 1 -2.56 8.49 -5.21
C MET A 1 -3.42 7.42 -4.57
N GLU A 2 -3.65 7.56 -3.28
CA GLU A 2 -4.39 6.60 -2.47
C GLU A 2 -5.69 7.28 -2.02
N ILE A 3 -6.80 6.54 -1.98
CA ILE A 3 -8.04 6.97 -1.34
C ILE A 3 -8.10 6.28 0.01
N ILE A 4 -8.30 7.06 1.06
CA ILE A 4 -8.43 6.54 2.42
C ILE A 4 -9.89 6.64 2.82
N ASN A 5 -10.49 5.49 3.13
CA ASN A 5 -11.83 5.38 3.67
C ASN A 5 -11.74 4.97 5.13
N ILE A 6 -12.25 5.81 6.02
CA ILE A 6 -12.25 5.59 7.46
C ILE A 6 -13.69 5.43 7.92
N TYR A 7 -14.00 4.27 8.48
CA TYR A 7 -15.28 3.93 9.07
C TYR A 7 -15.19 4.12 10.58
N LEU A 8 -16.08 4.95 11.12
CA LEU A 8 -16.16 5.32 12.53
C LEU A 8 -17.56 5.01 13.09
N LYS A 9 -17.68 4.98 14.43
CA LYS A 9 -18.99 4.85 15.07
C LYS A 9 -19.83 6.10 14.81
N PRO A 10 -21.18 5.97 14.78
CA PRO A 10 -22.07 7.10 14.60
C PRO A 10 -21.84 8.15 15.70
N GLY A 11 -21.55 9.39 15.30
CA GLY A 11 -21.25 10.54 16.17
C GLY A 11 -19.76 10.83 16.37
N GLU A 12 -18.86 9.94 15.92
CA GLU A 12 -17.41 10.16 15.98
C GLU A 12 -16.88 10.86 14.71
N GLY A 13 -17.69 10.95 13.65
CA GLY A 13 -17.33 11.61 12.40
C GLY A 13 -16.95 13.10 12.57
N ASP A 14 -17.64 13.82 13.46
CA ASP A 14 -17.35 15.23 13.74
C ASP A 14 -15.98 15.43 14.40
N THR A 15 -15.57 14.50 15.27
CA THR A 15 -14.24 14.48 15.89
C THR A 15 -13.16 14.20 14.85
N GLY A 16 -13.40 13.24 13.94
CA GLY A 16 -12.51 12.94 12.83
C GLY A 16 -12.31 14.14 11.88
N VAL A 17 -13.37 14.89 11.61
CA VAL A 17 -13.29 16.13 10.82
C VAL A 17 -12.49 17.21 11.54
N GLY A 18 -12.53 17.27 12.87
CA GLY A 18 -11.70 18.18 13.67
C GLY A 18 -10.20 17.94 13.46
N ILE A 19 -9.78 16.68 13.44
CA ILE A 19 -8.39 16.27 13.20
C ILE A 19 -7.96 16.63 11.78
N LEU A 20 -8.82 16.38 10.79
CA LEU A 20 -8.54 16.72 9.39
C LEU A 20 -8.39 18.23 9.16
N LYS A 21 -9.21 19.05 9.83
CA LYS A 21 -9.07 20.51 9.80
C LYS A 21 -7.76 20.98 10.44
N GLY A 22 -7.34 20.36 11.55
CA GLY A 22 -6.05 20.65 12.20
C GLY A 22 -4.84 20.30 11.33
N LEU A 23 -4.95 19.25 10.52
CA LEU A 23 -3.91 18.83 9.59
C LEU A 23 -3.93 19.60 8.25
N GLY A 24 -4.93 20.45 8.03
CA GLY A 24 -5.07 21.28 6.82
C GLY A 24 -5.52 20.51 5.58
N VAL A 25 -6.28 19.43 5.76
CA VAL A 25 -6.85 18.63 4.66
C VAL A 25 -8.13 19.30 4.17
N THR A 26 -8.15 19.77 2.92
CA THR A 26 -9.27 20.53 2.35
C THR A 26 -10.27 19.68 1.57
N HIS A 27 -9.87 18.49 1.10
CA HIS A 27 -10.70 17.61 0.29
C HIS A 27 -11.00 16.30 1.05
N TYR A 28 -12.05 16.34 1.87
CA TYR A 28 -12.64 15.16 2.52
C TYR A 28 -14.15 15.18 2.38
N SER A 29 -14.76 14.00 2.33
CA SER A 29 -16.21 13.81 2.38
C SER A 29 -16.57 13.08 3.67
N LEU A 30 -17.48 13.64 4.46
CA LEU A 30 -18.06 12.96 5.62
C LEU A 30 -19.50 12.56 5.28
N VAL A 31 -19.77 11.26 5.37
CA VAL A 31 -21.11 10.68 5.26
C VAL A 31 -21.48 10.12 6.63
N ALA A 32 -22.21 10.91 7.42
CA ALA A 32 -22.75 10.46 8.69
C ALA A 32 -24.04 9.64 8.44
N SER A 33 -24.10 8.43 8.97
CA SER A 33 -25.27 7.55 8.85
C SER A 33 -25.68 7.02 10.21
N SER A 34 -26.92 6.55 10.33
CA SER A 34 -27.47 6.00 11.58
C SER A 34 -26.74 4.74 12.06
N THR A 35 -25.94 4.11 11.20
CA THR A 35 -25.19 2.88 11.49
C THR A 35 -23.69 3.08 11.57
N CYS A 36 -23.11 4.04 10.84
CA CYS A 36 -21.66 4.27 10.76
C CYS A 36 -21.37 5.64 10.12
N ASP A 37 -20.33 6.31 10.58
CA ASP A 37 -19.81 7.53 9.95
C ASP A 37 -18.65 7.16 9.02
N LEU A 38 -18.73 7.55 7.75
CA LEU A 38 -17.69 7.30 6.74
C LEU A 38 -16.98 8.60 6.40
N ILE A 39 -15.66 8.60 6.52
CA ILE A 39 -14.78 9.68 6.07
C ILE A 39 -13.99 9.18 4.87
N THR A 40 -14.16 9.82 3.72
CA THR A 40 -13.38 9.57 2.51
C THR A 40 -12.42 10.73 2.26
N ILE A 41 -11.14 10.43 2.16
CA ILE A 41 -10.07 11.39 1.88
C ILE A 41 -9.57 11.12 0.47
N GLU A 42 -9.89 12.02 -0.46
CA GLU A 42 -9.66 11.77 -1.89
C GLU A 42 -8.27 12.16 -2.38
N ARG A 43 -7.42 12.83 -1.58
CA ARG A 43 -6.05 13.23 -2.00
C ARG A 43 -5.05 13.37 -0.85
N PRO A 44 -4.48 12.29 -0.32
CA PRO A 44 -3.45 12.36 0.71
C PRO A 44 -2.09 12.28 0.00
N LEU A 45 -1.64 13.37 -0.64
CA LEU A 45 -0.37 13.37 -1.39
C LEU A 45 0.84 13.77 -0.56
N GLU A 46 0.66 14.33 0.65
CA GLU A 46 1.81 14.84 1.44
C GLU A 46 1.76 14.53 2.93
N LYS A 47 0.60 14.10 3.47
CA LYS A 47 0.38 13.96 4.92
C LYS A 47 -0.27 12.64 5.31
N THR A 48 -0.23 11.62 4.45
CA THR A 48 -0.89 10.34 4.69
C THR A 48 -0.45 9.72 5.99
N ASP A 49 0.87 9.56 6.20
CA ASP A 49 1.43 8.99 7.42
C ASP A 49 0.95 9.76 8.67
N LYS A 50 0.94 11.10 8.63
CA LYS A 50 0.48 11.92 9.78
C LYS A 50 -1.01 11.78 10.06
N ILE A 51 -1.83 11.64 9.01
CA ILE A 51 -3.26 11.40 9.13
C ILE A 51 -3.46 10.01 9.76
N LEU A 52 -2.79 8.99 9.23
CA LEU A 52 -2.84 7.62 9.75
C LEU A 52 -2.44 7.57 11.23
N ASP A 53 -1.29 8.14 11.59
CA ASP A 53 -0.81 8.21 12.97
C ASP A 53 -1.84 8.90 13.90
N SER A 54 -2.37 10.05 13.49
CA SER A 54 -3.34 10.81 14.30
C SER A 54 -4.65 10.05 14.51
N PHE A 55 -5.14 9.39 13.44
CA PHE A 55 -6.35 8.61 13.51
C PHE A 55 -6.15 7.30 14.29
N GLN A 56 -4.98 6.69 14.20
CA GLN A 56 -4.65 5.47 14.93
C GLN A 56 -4.48 5.74 16.44
N GLU A 57 -3.86 6.87 16.80
CA GLU A 57 -3.72 7.31 18.20
C GLU A 57 -5.09 7.60 18.84
N GLU A 58 -5.96 8.34 18.14
CA GLU A 58 -7.26 8.77 18.68
C GLU A 58 -8.29 7.63 18.70
N PHE A 59 -8.44 6.90 17.58
CA PHE A 59 -9.57 5.99 17.38
C PHE A 59 -9.25 4.52 17.62
N LYS A 60 -7.98 4.14 17.87
CA LYS A 60 -7.51 2.76 18.12
C LYS A 60 -8.31 1.72 17.33
N PHE A 61 -8.07 1.64 16.03
CA PHE A 61 -8.79 0.75 15.12
C PHE A 61 -8.76 -0.70 15.63
N SER A 62 -9.94 -1.22 15.95
CA SER A 62 -10.13 -2.59 16.44
C SER A 62 -11.37 -3.21 15.81
N PRO A 63 -11.31 -4.49 15.38
CA PRO A 63 -12.46 -5.19 14.80
C PRO A 63 -13.68 -5.23 15.72
N GLU A 64 -13.46 -5.21 17.03
CA GLU A 64 -14.52 -5.29 18.05
C GLU A 64 -15.38 -4.01 18.13
N GLU A 65 -14.86 -2.88 17.62
CA GLU A 65 -15.52 -1.58 17.72
C GLU A 65 -16.12 -1.09 16.39
N ASN A 66 -16.19 -1.94 15.35
CA ASN A 66 -16.66 -1.57 14.00
C ASN A 66 -15.93 -0.34 13.40
N ARG A 67 -14.67 -0.15 13.76
CA ARG A 67 -13.81 0.90 13.19
C ARG A 67 -12.87 0.27 12.17
N PHE A 68 -12.92 0.74 10.93
CA PHE A 68 -12.11 0.20 9.84
C PHE A 68 -11.41 1.31 9.11
N LEU A 69 -10.16 1.06 8.72
CA LEU A 69 -9.40 1.93 7.84
C LEU A 69 -9.08 1.14 6.58
N ILE A 70 -9.48 1.66 5.43
CA ILE A 70 -9.27 1.05 4.12
C ILE A 70 -8.48 2.02 3.26
N ILE A 71 -7.30 1.59 2.82
CA ILE A 71 -6.46 2.33 1.88
C ILE A 71 -6.64 1.67 0.51
N GLN A 72 -7.00 2.46 -0.50
CA GLN A 72 -7.19 1.98 -1.87
C GLN A 72 -6.25 2.73 -2.82
N SER A 73 -5.43 1.99 -3.54
CA SER A 73 -4.66 2.51 -4.66
C SER A 73 -5.59 2.74 -5.85
N VAL A 74 -5.52 3.90 -6.48
CA VAL A 74 -6.33 4.21 -7.67
C VAL A 74 -5.55 3.85 -8.93
N ASP A 75 -6.09 2.94 -9.74
CA ASP A 75 -5.42 2.47 -10.96
C ASP A 75 -5.44 3.49 -12.11
N VAL A 76 -6.50 4.30 -12.22
CA VAL A 76 -6.70 5.26 -13.33
C VAL A 76 -7.43 6.51 -12.86
N ILE A 77 -6.90 7.69 -13.20
CA ILE A 77 -7.55 9.00 -12.96
C ILE A 77 -7.72 9.71 -14.31
N LEU A 78 -8.91 10.24 -14.55
CA LEU A 78 -9.21 11.03 -15.74
C LEU A 78 -9.86 12.37 -15.34
N PRO A 79 -9.45 13.51 -15.93
CA PRO A 79 -8.38 13.68 -16.93
C PRO A 79 -6.97 13.44 -16.35
N ARG A 80 -6.04 12.97 -17.19
CA ARG A 80 -4.66 12.68 -16.80
C ARG A 80 -3.87 13.99 -16.72
N GLU A 81 -3.50 14.39 -15.51
CA GLU A 81 -2.60 15.51 -15.26
C GLU A 81 -1.18 14.95 -14.97
N GLU A 82 -0.20 15.30 -15.79
CA GLU A 82 1.15 14.69 -15.73
C GLU A 82 1.91 14.98 -14.42
N GLU A 83 1.63 16.12 -13.76
CA GLU A 83 2.23 16.46 -12.46
C GLU A 83 1.75 15.54 -11.32
N ILE A 84 0.56 14.96 -11.43
CA ILE A 84 -0.05 14.13 -10.39
C ILE A 84 0.49 12.70 -10.42
N GLU A 85 0.87 12.18 -11.60
CA GLU A 85 1.46 10.84 -11.78
C GLU A 85 2.85 10.74 -11.16
N LYS A 86 3.77 11.67 -11.47
CA LYS A 86 5.15 11.64 -10.96
C LYS A 86 5.20 11.74 -9.44
N ARG A 87 4.36 12.58 -8.85
CA ARG A 87 4.27 12.77 -7.39
C ARG A 87 3.60 11.59 -6.66
N THR A 88 2.79 10.83 -7.39
CA THR A 88 2.10 9.62 -6.90
C THR A 88 3.04 8.43 -6.82
N GLU A 89 3.93 8.26 -7.80
CA GLU A 89 4.90 7.16 -7.80
C GLU A 89 5.96 7.31 -6.70
N GLU A 90 6.29 8.55 -6.31
CA GLU A 90 7.28 8.83 -5.27
C GLU A 90 6.75 8.74 -3.82
N ILE A 91 5.44 8.78 -3.62
CA ILE A 91 4.82 8.87 -2.27
C ILE A 91 3.81 7.73 -2.12
N SER A 92 4.32 6.52 -1.92
CA SER A 92 3.54 5.40 -1.39
C SER A 92 3.60 5.42 0.14
N SER A 93 2.47 5.19 0.80
CA SER A 93 2.40 5.20 2.26
C SER A 93 3.17 4.02 2.84
N ARG A 94 3.77 4.22 4.03
CA ARG A 94 4.54 3.15 4.70
C ARG A 94 3.72 1.87 4.87
N GLU A 95 2.46 2.03 5.24
CA GLU A 95 1.52 0.93 5.43
C GLU A 95 1.26 0.14 4.14
N SER A 96 1.12 0.83 2.99
CA SER A 96 0.97 0.19 1.68
C SER A 96 2.20 -0.63 1.30
N ILE A 97 3.41 -0.13 1.61
CA ILE A 97 4.67 -0.88 1.39
C ILE A 97 4.75 -2.09 2.32
N ILE A 98 4.39 -1.93 3.60
CA ILE A 98 4.36 -3.04 4.56
C ILE A 98 3.35 -4.10 4.13
N GLN A 99 2.16 -3.71 3.67
CA GLN A 99 1.15 -4.64 3.18
C GLN A 99 1.62 -5.36 1.91
N PHE A 100 2.19 -4.63 0.95
CA PHE A 100 2.80 -5.24 -0.24
C PHE A 100 3.87 -6.26 0.14
N ALA A 101 4.74 -5.92 1.09
CA ALA A 101 5.74 -6.84 1.61
C ALA A 101 5.07 -8.07 2.25
N GLN A 102 4.08 -7.91 3.12
CA GLN A 102 3.39 -9.02 3.77
C GLN A 102 2.71 -9.96 2.77
N GLU A 103 2.00 -9.44 1.78
CA GLU A 103 1.30 -10.23 0.75
C GLU A 103 2.29 -11.01 -0.14
N ASN A 104 3.48 -10.47 -0.38
CA ASN A 104 4.47 -11.06 -1.29
C ASN A 104 5.64 -11.76 -0.57
N CYS A 105 5.63 -11.83 0.77
CA CYS A 105 6.66 -12.48 1.58
C CYS A 105 6.35 -13.92 1.97
N GLU A 106 5.27 -14.52 1.47
CA GLU A 106 5.04 -15.95 1.68
C GLU A 106 6.11 -16.79 0.96
N SER A 107 7.15 -17.15 1.71
CA SER A 107 8.18 -18.08 1.28
C SER A 107 7.63 -19.51 1.31
N ASP A 108 6.84 -19.88 0.30
CA ASP A 108 6.40 -21.25 0.11
C ASP A 108 7.56 -22.15 -0.34
N ARG A 109 7.46 -23.45 -0.06
CA ARG A 109 8.42 -24.47 -0.50
C ARG A 109 8.63 -24.46 -2.01
N LYS A 110 7.61 -24.08 -2.78
CA LYS A 110 7.69 -23.88 -4.24
C LYS A 110 8.64 -22.75 -4.63
N TYR A 111 8.63 -21.64 -3.89
CA TYR A 111 9.53 -20.51 -4.13
C TYR A 111 10.99 -20.94 -3.97
N LEU A 112 11.32 -21.63 -2.87
CA LEU A 112 12.68 -22.14 -2.65
C LEU A 112 13.14 -23.10 -3.76
N LEU A 113 12.23 -23.90 -4.30
CA LEU A 113 12.49 -24.85 -5.38
C LEU A 113 12.76 -24.12 -6.71
N LEU A 114 11.93 -23.12 -7.05
CA LEU A 114 12.12 -22.26 -8.21
C LEU A 114 13.40 -21.42 -8.11
N LEU A 115 13.71 -20.90 -6.92
CA LEU A 115 14.93 -20.16 -6.64
C LEU A 115 16.18 -21.03 -6.83
N PHE A 116 16.15 -22.27 -6.33
CA PHE A 116 17.22 -23.24 -6.52
C PHE A 116 17.43 -23.55 -8.02
N PHE A 117 16.35 -23.84 -8.76
CA PHE A 117 16.46 -24.08 -10.20
C PHE A 117 16.93 -22.86 -10.97
N SER A 118 16.46 -21.65 -10.62
CA SER A 118 16.92 -20.39 -11.22
C SER A 118 18.43 -20.21 -11.03
N ALA A 119 18.97 -20.46 -9.82
CA ALA A 119 20.41 -20.37 -9.55
C ALA A 119 21.23 -21.38 -10.37
N VAL A 120 20.73 -22.61 -10.52
CA VAL A 120 21.36 -23.64 -11.36
C VAL A 120 21.37 -23.21 -12.83
N VAL A 121 20.23 -22.75 -13.37
CA VAL A 121 20.12 -22.29 -14.76
C VAL A 121 20.99 -21.06 -15.02
N ALA A 122 21.01 -20.10 -14.10
CA ALA A 122 21.88 -18.92 -14.20
C ALA A 122 23.36 -19.31 -14.23
N THR A 123 23.76 -20.26 -13.37
CA THR A 123 25.13 -20.79 -13.34
C THR A 123 25.48 -21.46 -14.68
N LEU A 124 24.59 -22.31 -15.21
CA LEU A 124 24.78 -22.92 -16.53
C LEU A 124 24.84 -21.89 -17.66
N GLY A 125 24.03 -20.84 -17.60
CA GLY A 125 24.05 -19.73 -18.55
C GLY A 125 25.38 -18.97 -18.55
N LEU A 126 25.98 -18.76 -17.36
CA LEU A 126 27.31 -18.17 -17.23
C LEU A 126 28.41 -19.10 -17.76
N LEU A 127 28.36 -20.40 -17.46
CA LEU A 127 29.33 -21.37 -17.97
C LEU A 127 29.26 -21.50 -19.50
N ALA A 128 28.07 -21.37 -20.08
CA ALA A 128 27.84 -21.41 -21.52
C ALA A 128 28.06 -20.06 -22.22
N ASP A 129 28.48 -19.01 -21.49
CA ASP A 129 28.63 -17.64 -21.96
C ASP A 129 27.39 -17.12 -22.73
N ASN A 130 26.21 -17.48 -22.23
CA ASN A 130 24.93 -17.17 -22.88
C ASN A 130 24.05 -16.29 -21.99
N THR A 131 24.11 -14.99 -22.25
CA THR A 131 23.31 -13.98 -21.56
C THR A 131 21.80 -14.23 -21.68
N ALA A 132 21.32 -14.80 -22.79
CA ALA A 132 19.89 -15.08 -22.95
C ALA A 132 19.38 -16.11 -21.94
N VAL A 133 20.21 -17.11 -21.60
CA VAL A 133 19.87 -18.11 -20.57
C VAL A 133 19.88 -17.48 -19.17
N VAL A 134 20.81 -16.57 -18.90
CA VAL A 134 20.87 -15.83 -17.63
C VAL A 134 19.66 -14.93 -17.45
N VAL A 135 19.22 -14.22 -18.50
CA VAL A 135 17.99 -13.41 -18.47
C VAL A 135 16.75 -14.30 -18.31
N GLY A 136 16.73 -15.47 -18.96
CA GLY A 136 15.67 -16.47 -18.76
C GLY A 136 15.56 -16.94 -17.31
N ALA A 137 16.69 -17.08 -16.60
CA ALA A 137 16.71 -17.46 -15.19
C ALA A 137 16.04 -16.41 -14.27
N MET A 138 16.15 -15.11 -14.59
CA MET A 138 15.47 -14.03 -13.86
C MET A 138 13.94 -14.09 -14.00
N ILE A 139 13.44 -14.61 -15.12
CA ILE A 139 11.99 -14.75 -15.36
C ILE A 139 11.39 -15.90 -14.54
N ILE A 140 12.20 -16.94 -14.23
CA ILE A 140 11.75 -18.16 -13.53
C ILE A 140 11.41 -17.92 -12.05
N ALA A 141 12.12 -17.00 -11.39
CA ALA A 141 11.92 -16.71 -9.98
C ALA A 141 11.86 -15.19 -9.75
N PRO A 142 10.66 -14.57 -9.82
CA PRO A 142 10.49 -13.16 -9.48
C PRO A 142 10.68 -12.98 -7.97
N ALA A 143 11.92 -12.75 -7.54
CA ALA A 143 12.32 -12.64 -6.14
C ALA A 143 11.94 -11.29 -5.48
N PHE A 144 11.17 -10.44 -6.16
CA PHE A 144 10.86 -9.09 -5.70
C PHE A 144 10.09 -9.06 -4.37
N GLY A 145 9.18 -10.01 -4.14
CA GLY A 145 8.39 -10.09 -2.91
C GLY A 145 9.22 -10.29 -1.64
N PRO A 146 9.95 -11.42 -1.51
CA PRO A 146 10.78 -11.69 -0.33
C PRO A 146 11.91 -10.68 -0.12
N LEU A 147 12.47 -10.12 -1.20
CA LEU A 147 13.48 -9.07 -1.09
C LEU A 147 12.90 -7.76 -0.56
N ALA A 148 11.67 -7.40 -0.95
CA ALA A 148 10.99 -6.20 -0.48
C ALA A 148 10.72 -6.27 1.04
N GLY A 149 10.30 -7.41 1.58
CA GLY A 149 10.08 -7.54 3.02
C GLY A 149 11.34 -7.63 3.88
N LEU A 150 12.53 -7.86 3.29
CA LEU A 150 13.80 -7.71 4.03
C LEU A 150 14.23 -6.25 4.18
N SER A 151 13.71 -5.36 3.34
CA SER A 151 14.07 -3.94 3.33
C SER A 151 13.19 -3.08 4.24
N VAL A 152 12.06 -3.63 4.72
CA VAL A 152 11.09 -2.99 5.62
C VAL A 152 11.38 -3.44 7.05
#